data_AF-A0A944BR31-F1
#
_entry.id   AF-A0A944BR31-F1
#
_cell.length_a   1.000
_cell.length_b   1.000
_cell.length_c   1.000
_cell.angle_alpha   90.00
_cell.angle_beta   90.00
_cell.angle_gamma   90.00
#
_symmetry.space_group_name_H-M   'P 1'
#
loop_
_entity.id
_entity.type
_entity.pdbx_description
1 polymer ?
#
loop_
_entity_poly.entity_id
_entity_poly.type
_entity_poly.pdbx_seq_one_letter_code
_entity_poly.pdbx_strand_id
1 'polypeptide(L)'
;IDASSIEGTQAIQINLSGKNTEGIFYIEVKDGKVNVEPYDYHDKWAEVTVNPTNLFKILDGKLNPVIAYTTGKVSISGDVDTVLRFVNLAKSVK
;
A
#
# COMPACT_ATOMS: atom_id res chain seq x y z
N ILE A 1 0.61 -5.40 14.26
CA ILE A 1 -0.28 -5.70 13.11
C ILE A 1 -0.42 -7.20 13.07
N ASP A 2 -1.62 -7.74 13.25
CA ASP A 2 -1.85 -9.15 13.00
C ASP A 2 -2.04 -9.35 11.50
N ALA A 3 -1.10 -10.04 10.87
CA ALA A 3 -1.14 -10.36 9.44
C ALA A 3 -1.25 -11.88 9.20
N SER A 4 -1.64 -12.64 10.23
CA SER A 4 -1.79 -14.10 10.14
C SER A 4 -2.86 -14.55 9.13
N SER A 5 -3.75 -13.66 8.70
CA SER A 5 -4.77 -13.93 7.68
C SER A 5 -4.23 -14.00 6.24
N ILE A 6 -2.95 -13.66 6.02
CA ILE A 6 -2.32 -13.75 4.70
C ILE A 6 -1.44 -15.00 4.67
N GLU A 7 -1.86 -16.00 3.88
CA GLU A 7 -1.06 -17.19 3.61
C GLU A 7 0.02 -16.88 2.56
N GLY A 8 1.24 -17.34 2.81
CA GLY A 8 2.39 -17.13 1.92
C GLY A 8 2.99 -15.72 1.98
N THR A 9 3.70 -15.34 0.92
CA THR A 9 4.23 -13.98 0.75
C THR A 9 3.28 -13.19 -0.14
N GLN A 10 2.93 -11.97 0.25
CA GLN A 10 2.35 -10.95 -0.63
C GLN A 10 3.15 -9.66 -0.50
N ALA A 11 3.38 -8.96 -1.60
CA ALA A 11 4.10 -7.69 -1.62
C ALA A 11 3.42 -6.67 -2.54
N ILE A 12 3.38 -5.42 -2.08
CA ILE A 12 2.98 -4.27 -2.90
C ILE A 12 4.10 -3.23 -2.92
N GLN A 13 4.27 -2.57 -4.06
CA GLN A 13 5.12 -1.40 -4.19
C GLN A 13 4.31 -0.13 -4.01
N ILE A 14 4.86 0.85 -3.31
CA ILE A 14 4.31 2.20 -3.21
C ILE A 14 5.23 3.17 -3.96
N ASN A 15 4.68 3.78 -4.99
CA ASN A 15 5.28 4.88 -5.74
C ASN A 15 4.74 6.20 -5.20
N LEU A 16 5.57 6.94 -4.50
CA LEU A 16 5.28 8.31 -4.11
C LEU A 16 5.55 9.22 -5.32
N SER A 17 4.50 9.89 -5.80
CA SER A 17 4.63 10.84 -6.92
C SER A 17 3.91 12.15 -6.62
N GLY A 18 4.65 13.24 -6.64
CA GLY A 18 4.14 14.58 -6.47
C GLY A 18 5.05 15.59 -7.18
N LYS A 19 4.59 16.85 -7.25
CA LYS A 19 5.25 17.91 -8.04
C LYS A 19 6.76 18.04 -7.81
N ASN A 20 7.22 17.83 -6.56
CA ASN A 20 8.64 17.93 -6.16
C ASN A 20 9.05 16.76 -5.24
N THR A 21 8.36 15.63 -5.31
CA THR A 21 8.62 14.51 -4.40
C THR A 21 8.41 13.20 -5.12
N GLU A 22 9.47 12.40 -5.13
CA GLU A 22 9.48 11.05 -5.66
C GLU A 22 10.04 10.12 -4.59
N GLY A 23 9.56 8.90 -4.58
CA GLY A 23 10.04 7.88 -3.65
C GLY A 23 9.42 6.54 -3.96
N ILE A 24 10.12 5.48 -3.60
CA ILE A 24 9.66 4.11 -3.75
C ILE A 24 9.93 3.37 -2.45
N PHE A 25 8.96 2.57 -2.02
CA PHE A 25 9.18 1.59 -0.96
C PHE A 25 8.22 0.42 -1.16
N TYR A 26 8.55 -0.69 -0.53
CA TYR A 26 7.75 -1.91 -0.60
C TYR A 26 7.15 -2.23 0.75
N ILE A 27 5.97 -2.85 0.72
CA ILE A 27 5.35 -3.45 1.89
C ILE A 27 5.19 -4.93 1.58
N GLU A 28 5.84 -5.79 2.37
CA GLU A 28 5.72 -7.24 2.27
C GLU A 28 4.97 -7.75 3.51
N VAL A 29 4.06 -8.69 3.29
CA VAL A 29 3.56 -9.58 4.34
C VAL A 29 4.11 -10.96 4.07
N LYS A 30 4.86 -11.50 5.03
CA LYS A 30 5.47 -12.82 4.97
C LYS A 30 5.40 -13.50 6.33
N ASP A 31 4.85 -14.70 6.38
CA ASP A 31 4.72 -15.51 7.60
C ASP A 31 4.06 -14.71 8.76
N GLY A 32 3.02 -13.93 8.45
CA GLY A 32 2.31 -13.09 9.42
C GLY A 32 3.07 -11.86 9.92
N LYS A 33 4.22 -11.53 9.32
CA LYS A 33 5.03 -10.33 9.63
C LYS A 33 4.95 -9.31 8.51
N VAL A 34 4.93 -8.04 8.86
CA VAL A 34 4.96 -6.91 7.92
C VAL A 34 6.38 -6.36 7.85
N ASN A 35 6.96 -6.31 6.65
CA ASN A 35 8.26 -5.70 6.38
C ASN A 35 8.07 -4.47 5.47
N VAL A 36 8.88 -3.43 5.68
CA VAL A 36 8.89 -2.22 4.84
C VAL A 36 10.33 -1.91 4.44
N GLU A 37 10.62 -1.92 3.15
CA GLU A 37 11.99 -1.81 2.62
C GLU A 37 12.09 -0.76 1.51
N PRO A 38 13.19 0.02 1.43
CA PRO A 38 13.36 1.12 0.47
C PRO A 38 13.99 0.72 -0.88
N TYR A 39 14.00 -0.58 -1.26
CA TYR A 39 14.69 -1.10 -2.45
C TYR A 39 13.75 -1.81 -3.43
N ASP A 40 14.17 -2.02 -4.68
CA ASP A 40 13.38 -2.65 -5.74
C ASP A 40 13.17 -4.16 -5.52
N TYR A 41 11.93 -4.58 -5.25
CA TYR A 41 11.52 -5.98 -5.14
C TYR A 41 10.73 -6.38 -6.39
N HIS A 42 11.26 -7.30 -7.19
CA HIS A 42 10.71 -7.60 -8.51
C HIS A 42 9.40 -8.43 -8.46
N ASP A 43 9.17 -9.20 -7.39
CA ASP A 43 7.97 -10.03 -7.24
C ASP A 43 6.90 -9.31 -6.41
N LYS A 44 6.10 -8.49 -7.09
CA LYS A 44 4.98 -7.75 -6.49
C LYS A 44 3.65 -8.13 -7.13
N TRP A 45 2.61 -8.12 -6.31
CA TRP A 45 1.24 -8.37 -6.76
C TRP A 45 0.60 -7.10 -7.32
N ALA A 46 1.00 -5.95 -6.79
CA ALA A 46 0.50 -4.65 -7.23
C ALA A 46 1.51 -3.52 -7.00
N GLU A 47 1.36 -2.48 -7.81
CA GLU A 47 1.98 -1.17 -7.62
C GLU A 47 0.91 -0.13 -7.32
N VAL A 48 1.14 0.69 -6.31
CA VAL A 48 0.26 1.77 -5.90
C VAL A 48 0.98 3.09 -6.11
N THR A 49 0.47 3.94 -7.00
CA THR A 49 0.99 5.31 -7.18
C THR A 49 0.11 6.31 -6.46
N VAL A 50 0.70 7.11 -5.59
CA VAL A 50 -0.01 8.05 -4.73
C VAL A 50 0.84 9.27 -4.40
N ASN A 51 0.20 10.43 -4.27
CA ASN A 51 0.87 11.60 -3.72
C ASN A 51 1.10 11.43 -2.21
N PRO A 52 2.28 11.81 -1.65
CA PRO A 52 2.56 11.70 -0.21
C PRO A 52 1.47 12.26 0.70
N THR A 53 0.89 13.41 0.34
CA THR A 53 -0.18 14.05 1.12
C THR A 53 -1.45 13.18 1.18
N ASN A 54 -1.78 12.50 0.07
CA ASN A 54 -2.94 11.60 0.04
C ASN A 54 -2.66 10.31 0.82
N LEU A 55 -1.44 9.78 0.75
CA LEU A 55 -1.03 8.62 1.55
C LEU A 55 -1.19 8.89 3.04
N PHE A 56 -0.65 10.01 3.56
CA PHE A 56 -0.80 10.37 4.97
C PHE A 56 -2.27 10.55 5.37
N LYS A 57 -3.09 11.19 4.52
CA LYS A 57 -4.53 11.30 4.79
C LYS A 57 -5.23 9.93 4.86
N ILE A 58 -4.80 8.96 4.05
CA ILE A 58 -5.33 7.59 4.09
C ILE A 58 -4.94 6.91 5.40
N LEU A 59 -3.66 6.99 5.78
CA LEU A 59 -3.15 6.40 7.03
C LEU A 59 -3.81 7.03 8.28
N ASP A 60 -4.05 8.34 8.26
CA ASP A 60 -4.78 9.06 9.31
C ASP A 60 -6.28 8.73 9.34
N GLY A 61 -6.81 8.07 8.31
CA GLY A 61 -8.25 7.83 8.13
C GLY A 61 -9.05 9.06 7.68
N LYS A 62 -8.38 10.15 7.28
CA LYS A 62 -8.99 11.39 6.76
C LYS A 62 -9.39 11.29 5.29
N LEU A 63 -8.85 10.31 4.55
CA LEU A 63 -9.21 10.01 3.17
C LEU A 63 -9.53 8.52 3.05
N ASN A 64 -10.75 8.21 2.58
CA ASN A 64 -11.12 6.82 2.34
C ASN A 64 -10.34 6.27 1.12
N PRO A 65 -9.64 5.13 1.24
CA PRO A 65 -8.80 4.58 0.18
C PRO A 65 -9.59 4.13 -1.06
N VAL A 66 -10.81 3.63 -0.91
CA VAL A 66 -11.70 3.27 -2.03
C VAL A 66 -12.09 4.53 -2.81
N ILE A 67 -12.48 5.59 -2.10
CA ILE A 67 -12.78 6.89 -2.74
C ILE A 67 -11.54 7.47 -3.41
N ALA A 68 -10.36 7.36 -2.80
CA ALA A 68 -9.13 7.85 -3.39
C ALA A 68 -8.81 7.14 -4.72
N TYR A 69 -9.03 5.84 -4.79
CA TYR A 69 -8.85 5.05 -6.01
C TYR A 69 -9.87 5.43 -7.09
N THR A 70 -11.17 5.39 -6.78
CA THR A 70 -12.23 5.66 -7.77
C THR A 70 -12.25 7.11 -8.27
N THR A 71 -11.61 8.04 -7.56
CA THR A 71 -11.46 9.46 -7.97
C THR A 71 -10.10 9.79 -8.58
N GLY A 72 -9.24 8.78 -8.80
CA GLY A 72 -7.94 8.96 -9.47
C GLY A 72 -6.85 9.61 -8.61
N LYS A 73 -7.05 9.71 -7.29
CA LYS A 73 -6.04 10.21 -6.33
C LYS A 73 -4.99 9.14 -5.97
N VAL A 74 -5.35 7.88 -6.18
CA VAL A 74 -4.50 6.70 -6.07
C VAL A 74 -4.67 5.92 -7.37
N SER A 75 -3.57 5.46 -7.95
CA SER A 75 -3.59 4.51 -9.07
C SER A 75 -3.09 3.16 -8.59
N ILE A 76 -3.67 2.09 -9.12
CA ILE A 76 -3.26 0.71 -8.84
C ILE A 76 -3.00 0.02 -10.17
N SER A 77 -1.82 -0.58 -10.30
CA SER A 77 -1.49 -1.55 -11.35
C SER A 77 -1.34 -2.92 -10.70
N GLY A 78 -1.91 -3.97 -11.30
CA GLY A 78 -1.91 -5.33 -10.74
C GLY A 78 -3.14 -5.66 -9.88
N ASP A 79 -2.95 -6.48 -8.85
CA ASP A 79 -4.04 -7.04 -8.03
C ASP A 79 -4.60 -6.04 -7.00
N VAL A 80 -5.77 -5.48 -7.30
CA VAL A 80 -6.52 -4.56 -6.43
C VAL A 80 -6.93 -5.22 -5.12
N ASP A 81 -7.27 -6.51 -5.12
CA ASP A 81 -7.69 -7.23 -3.91
C ASP A 81 -6.52 -7.35 -2.93
N THR A 82 -5.30 -7.55 -3.45
CA THR A 82 -4.08 -7.49 -2.61
C THR A 82 -3.95 -6.11 -1.96
N VAL A 83 -4.10 -5.02 -2.70
CA VAL A 83 -4.02 -3.66 -2.12
C VAL A 83 -5.08 -3.44 -1.04
N LEU A 84 -6.31 -3.91 -1.25
CA LEU A 84 -7.39 -3.81 -0.26
C LEU A 84 -7.10 -4.62 1.01
N ARG A 85 -6.49 -5.79 0.91
CA ARG A 85 -6.02 -6.56 2.09
C ARG A 85 -5.04 -5.74 2.92
N PHE A 86 -4.03 -5.13 2.29
CA PHE A 86 -3.04 -4.30 2.97
C PHE A 86 -3.67 -3.06 3.64
N VAL A 87 -4.63 -2.42 2.96
CA VAL A 87 -5.41 -1.32 3.53
C VAL A 87 -6.17 -1.75 4.79
N ASN A 88 -6.77 -2.93 4.78
CA ASN A 88 -7.50 -3.45 5.93
C ASN A 88 -6.55 -3.79 7.08
N LEU A 89 -5.40 -4.39 6.80
CA LEU A 89 -4.35 -4.64 7.80
C LEU A 89 -3.89 -3.35 8.49
N ALA A 90 -3.69 -2.27 7.74
CA ALA A 90 -3.28 -0.97 8.30
C ALA A 90 -4.37 -0.34 9.20
N LYS A 91 -5.66 -0.62 8.93
CA LYS A 91 -6.79 -0.10 9.73
C LYS A 91 -7.00 -0.85 11.03
N SER A 92 -6.64 -2.14 11.09
CA SER A 92 -6.80 -2.99 12.28
C SER A 92 -5.87 -2.66 13.44
N VAL A 93 -5.06 -1.59 13.33
CA VAL A 93 -4.06 -1.15 14.33
C VAL A 93 -4.57 0.03 15.18
N LYS A 94 -5.86 0.37 15.09
CA LYS A 94 -6.48 1.40 15.94
C LYS A 94 -6.99 0.84 17.26
#